data_AF-A0A8C0P8Y3-F1
#
_entry.id   AF-A0A8C0P8Y3-F1
#
_cell.length_a   1.000
_cell.length_b   1.000
_cell.length_c   1.000
_cell.angle_alpha   90.00
_cell.angle_beta   90.00
_cell.angle_gamma   90.00
#
_symmetry.space_group_name_H-M   'P 1'
#
loop_
_entity.id
_entity.type
_entity.pdbx_description
1 polymer ?
#
loop_
_entity_poly.entity_id
_entity_poly.type
_entity_poly.pdbx_seq_one_letter_code
_entity_poly.pdbx_strand_id
1 'polypeptide(L)'
;MYIICLLKPYSFTINFCQHECLRCEWMDLNDLTKTENTTPITSRVARLLLYGYREGFDKIDFTTEELPAVYAGLFYKLYHKELIITEL
;
A
#
# COMPACT_ATOMS: atom_id res chain seq x y z
N MET A 1 -14.65 3.25 3.24
CA MET A 1 -13.55 2.29 2.99
C MET A 1 -12.27 3.08 2.82
N TYR A 2 -11.15 2.64 3.39
CA TYR A 2 -9.82 3.27 3.27
C TYR A 2 -8.84 2.24 2.72
N ILE A 3 -8.04 2.62 1.72
CA ILE A 3 -7.11 1.70 1.03
C ILE A 3 -5.69 2.22 1.22
N ILE A 4 -4.77 1.31 1.58
CA ILE A 4 -3.34 1.61 1.71
C ILE A 4 -2.64 1.03 0.50
N CYS A 5 -2.01 1.91 -0.29
CA CYS A 5 -1.34 1.52 -1.53
C CYS A 5 0.18 1.62 -1.38
N LEU A 6 0.89 0.68 -1.99
CA LEU A 6 2.32 0.80 -2.21
C LEU A 6 2.56 1.73 -3.42
N LEU A 7 3.37 2.77 -3.23
CA LEU A 7 3.76 3.70 -4.28
C LEU A 7 5.28 3.68 -4.44
N LYS A 8 5.74 3.91 -5.68
CA LYS A 8 7.16 4.11 -5.99
C LYS A 8 7.43 5.61 -6.15
N PRO A 9 8.32 6.22 -5.36
CA PRO A 9 8.63 7.64 -5.52
C PRO A 9 9.35 7.90 -6.85
N TYR A 10 9.01 9.03 -7.49
CA TYR A 10 9.71 9.52 -8.68
C TYR A 10 10.71 10.65 -8.36
N SER A 11 10.57 11.30 -7.20
CA SER A 11 11.49 12.31 -6.68
C SER A 11 11.72 12.11 -5.18
N PHE A 12 12.84 12.64 -4.65
CA PHE A 12 13.23 12.47 -3.25
C PHE A 12 13.23 13.76 -2.42
N THR A 13 13.17 14.94 -3.07
CA THR A 13 13.06 16.21 -2.35
C THR A 13 11.69 16.32 -1.70
N ILE A 14 11.68 16.48 -0.37
CA ILE A 14 10.45 16.69 0.40
C ILE A 14 10.18 18.19 0.49
N ASN A 15 9.01 18.61 0.00
CA ASN A 15 8.44 19.93 0.26
C ASN A 15 7.04 19.71 0.84
N PHE A 16 6.93 19.63 2.17
CA PHE A 16 5.69 19.25 2.85
C PHE A 16 4.85 20.48 3.24
N CYS A 17 3.54 20.29 3.34
CA CYS A 17 2.61 21.34 3.77
C CYS A 17 2.79 21.64 5.27
N GLN A 18 3.33 22.81 5.62
CA GLN A 18 3.54 23.21 7.02
C GLN A 18 2.24 23.50 7.80
N HIS A 19 1.12 23.69 7.10
CA HIS A 19 -0.18 23.88 7.74
C HIS A 19 -0.79 22.55 8.22
N GLU A 20 -0.50 21.45 7.52
CA GLU A 20 -1.09 20.14 7.79
C GLU A 20 -0.13 19.18 8.50
N CYS A 21 1.17 19.27 8.21
CA CYS A 21 2.17 18.34 8.70
C CYS A 21 3.18 19.06 9.60
N LEU A 22 3.41 18.50 10.79
CA LEU A 22 4.49 18.94 11.69
C LEU A 22 5.87 18.43 11.22
N ARG A 23 5.93 17.20 10.70
CA ARG A 23 7.15 16.55 10.20
C ARG A 23 6.81 15.66 9.02
N CYS A 24 7.68 15.62 8.02
CA CYS A 24 7.64 14.69 6.90
C CYS A 24 9.07 14.32 6.52
N GLU A 25 9.37 13.02 6.48
CA GLU A 25 10.73 12.53 6.31
C GLU A 25 10.75 11.19 5.58
N TRP A 26 11.88 10.91 4.93
CA TRP A 26 12.23 9.54 4.55
C TRP A 26 12.78 8.84 5.79
N MET A 27 12.00 7.90 6.34
CA MET A 27 12.39 7.10 7.51
C MET A 27 12.91 5.72 7.06
N ASP A 28 13.89 5.17 7.77
CA ASP A 28 14.28 3.76 7.57
C ASP A 28 13.10 2.84 7.87
N LEU A 29 12.82 1.90 6.96
CA LEU A 29 11.67 1.01 7.09
C LEU A 29 11.76 0.14 8.35
N ASN A 30 12.96 -0.33 8.73
CA ASN A 30 13.15 -1.13 9.94
C ASN A 30 12.84 -0.30 11.19
N ASP A 31 13.23 0.97 11.22
CA ASP A 31 12.92 1.86 12.33
C ASP A 31 11.40 2.04 12.46
N LEU A 32 10.70 2.24 11.34
CA LEU A 32 9.23 2.33 11.33
C LEU A 32 8.55 1.03 11.78
N THR A 33 9.16 -0.15 11.55
CA THR A 33 8.60 -1.43 12.01
C THR A 33 8.71 -1.65 13.53
N LYS A 34 9.65 -0.95 14.19
CA LYS A 34 10.03 -1.13 15.60
C LYS A 34 9.54 -0.01 16.50
N THR A 35 9.38 1.20 15.96
CA THR A 35 8.98 2.37 16.75
C THR A 35 7.60 2.16 17.41
N GLU A 36 7.48 2.58 18.67
CA GLU A 36 6.21 2.64 19.38
C GLU A 36 5.43 3.93 19.04
N ASN A 37 6.10 4.92 18.44
CA ASN A 37 5.53 6.21 18.06
C ASN A 37 4.85 6.16 16.68
N THR A 38 4.02 5.15 16.45
CA THR A 38 3.24 4.98 15.22
C THR A 38 1.95 4.23 15.51
N THR A 39 1.00 4.24 14.58
CA THR A 39 -0.25 3.49 14.78
C THR A 39 -0.03 2.00 14.54
N PRO A 40 -0.83 1.11 15.17
CA PRO A 40 -0.74 -0.33 14.92
C PRO A 40 -0.92 -0.72 13.45
N ILE A 41 -1.81 -0.03 12.72
CA ILE A 41 -2.02 -0.25 11.28
C ILE A 41 -0.76 0.12 10.49
N THR A 42 -0.16 1.27 10.79
CA THR A 42 1.08 1.71 10.14
C THR A 42 2.23 0.74 10.40
N SER A 43 2.41 0.28 11.65
CA SER A 43 3.43 -0.72 12.00
C SER A 43 3.22 -2.04 11.25
N ARG A 44 1.97 -2.50 11.13
CA ARG A 44 1.63 -3.72 10.39
C ARG A 44 1.96 -3.61 8.91
N VAL A 45 1.62 -2.47 8.27
CA VAL A 45 1.97 -2.20 6.87
C VAL A 45 3.47 -2.11 6.69
N ALA A 46 4.19 -1.44 7.59
CA ALA A 46 5.66 -1.36 7.51
C ALA A 46 6.32 -2.75 7.57
N ARG A 47 5.82 -3.66 8.41
CA ARG A 47 6.26 -5.07 8.46
C ARG A 47 5.91 -5.83 7.18
N LEU A 48 4.74 -5.60 6.62
CA LEU A 48 4.34 -6.19 5.33
C LEU A 48 5.26 -5.72 4.20
N LEU A 49 5.55 -4.41 4.15
CA LEU A 49 6.50 -3.83 3.20
C LEU A 49 7.91 -4.40 3.38
N LEU A 50 8.36 -4.58 4.62
CA LEU A 50 9.67 -5.17 4.91
C LEU A 50 9.74 -6.63 4.45
N TYR A 51 8.64 -7.37 4.59
CA TYR A 51 8.52 -8.72 4.04
C TYR A 51 8.60 -8.69 2.50
N GLY A 52 7.80 -7.85 1.84
CA GLY A 52 7.84 -7.72 0.37
C GLY A 52 9.23 -7.30 -0.15
N TYR A 53 9.91 -6.40 0.55
CA TYR A 53 11.27 -5.99 0.21
C TYR A 53 12.28 -7.15 0.29
N ARG A 54 12.13 -8.07 1.25
CA ARG A 54 13.04 -9.21 1.45
C ARG A 54 12.70 -10.41 0.57
N GLU A 55 11.42 -10.62 0.33
CA GLU A 55 10.89 -11.89 -0.15
C GLU A 55 10.20 -11.80 -1.52
N GLY A 56 10.02 -10.58 -2.05
CA GLY A 56 9.30 -10.30 -3.29
C GLY A 56 7.98 -9.55 -3.07
N PHE A 57 7.76 -8.49 -3.85
CA PHE A 57 6.51 -7.71 -3.79
C PHE A 57 5.31 -8.47 -4.37
N ASP A 58 5.55 -9.42 -5.26
CA ASP A 58 4.58 -10.41 -5.73
C ASP A 58 3.98 -11.25 -4.59
N LYS A 59 4.52 -11.21 -3.37
CA LYS A 59 3.92 -11.86 -2.19
C LYS A 59 2.95 -10.97 -1.43
N ILE A 60 3.01 -9.65 -1.60
CA ILE A 60 2.21 -8.68 -0.83
C ILE A 60 1.29 -7.79 -1.68
N ASP A 61 1.57 -7.66 -2.98
CA ASP A 61 0.81 -6.77 -3.85
C ASP A 61 -0.61 -7.28 -4.09
N PHE A 62 -1.56 -6.37 -4.06
CA PHE A 62 -2.96 -6.61 -4.43
C PHE A 62 -3.29 -5.79 -5.66
N THR A 63 -4.18 -6.32 -6.48
CA THR A 63 -4.72 -5.64 -7.64
C THR A 63 -6.15 -5.19 -7.37
N THR A 64 -6.66 -4.29 -8.19
CA THR A 64 -8.04 -3.84 -8.13
C THR A 64 -8.65 -3.89 -9.51
N GLU A 65 -9.77 -4.58 -9.64
CA GLU A 65 -10.55 -4.68 -10.86
C GLU A 65 -11.93 -4.06 -10.67
N GLU A 66 -12.50 -3.51 -11.73
CA GLU A 66 -13.88 -3.04 -11.72
C GLU A 66 -14.77 -4.04 -12.44
N LEU A 67 -15.78 -4.58 -11.74
CA LEU A 67 -16.69 -5.58 -12.28
C LEU A 67 -18.15 -5.11 -12.22
N PRO A 68 -18.95 -5.38 -13.27
CA PRO A 68 -20.36 -5.00 -13.29
C PRO A 68 -21.20 -5.92 -12.40
N ALA A 69 -22.17 -5.34 -11.72
CA ALA A 69 -23.25 -6.03 -11.03
C ALA A 69 -24.21 -6.66 -12.04
N VAL A 70 -24.63 -7.91 -11.80
CA VAL A 70 -25.53 -8.63 -12.72
C VAL A 70 -26.92 -7.98 -12.82
N TYR A 71 -27.44 -7.44 -11.70
CA TYR A 71 -28.87 -7.07 -11.61
C TYR A 71 -29.14 -5.57 -11.59
N ALA A 72 -28.15 -4.73 -11.28
CA ALA A 72 -28.41 -3.33 -10.90
C ALA A 72 -27.67 -2.27 -11.74
N GLY A 73 -26.91 -2.66 -12.77
CA GLY A 73 -26.11 -1.71 -13.56
C GLY A 73 -25.04 -0.95 -12.74
N LEU A 74 -24.76 -1.44 -11.52
CA LEU A 74 -23.71 -0.91 -10.66
C LEU A 74 -22.37 -1.54 -11.00
N PHE A 75 -21.28 -0.94 -10.55
CA PHE A 75 -19.93 -1.49 -10.65
C PHE A 75 -19.33 -1.65 -9.25
N TYR A 76 -18.57 -2.71 -9.06
CA TYR A 76 -17.86 -3.02 -7.82
C TYR A 76 -16.36 -2.97 -8.05
N LYS A 77 -15.63 -2.49 -7.04
CA LYS A 77 -14.17 -2.63 -6.97
C LYS A 77 -13.84 -3.94 -6.25
N LEU A 78 -13.23 -4.88 -6.96
CA LEU A 78 -12.76 -6.15 -6.42
C LEU A 78 -11.27 -6.04 -6.11
N TYR A 79 -10.90 -6.32 -4.86
CA TYR A 79 -9.52 -6.32 -4.40
C TYR A 79 -9.08 -7.76 -4.18
N HIS A 80 -8.05 -8.21 -4.88
CA HIS A 80 -7.57 -9.58 -4.80
C HIS A 80 -6.06 -9.67 -5.05
N LYS A 81 -5.49 -10.83 -4.76
CA LYS A 81 -4.11 -11.13 -5.15
C LYS A 81 -4.02 -11.16 -6.67
N GLU A 82 -2.94 -10.63 -7.23
CA GLU A 82 -2.70 -10.70 -8.67
C GLU A 82 -2.84 -12.15 -9.18
N LEU A 83 -3.66 -12.32 -10.22
CA LEU A 83 -3.94 -13.62 -10.82
C LEU A 83 -3.07 -13.76 -12.06
N ILE A 84 -2.26 -14.81 -12.10
CA ILE A 84 -1.50 -15.16 -13.30
C ILE A 84 -2.48 -15.83 -14.27
N ILE A 85 -2.80 -15.15 -15.36
CA ILE A 85 -3.52 -15.79 -16.46
C ILE A 85 -2.50 -16.63 -17.23
N THR A 86 -2.43 -17.93 -16.93
CA THR A 86 -1.84 -18.89 -17.86
C THR A 86 -2.83 -19.07 -19.02
N GLU A 87 -2.44 -18.64 -20.22
CA GLU A 87 -3.19 -18.97 -21.44
C GLU A 87 -3.35 -20.50 -21.53
N LEU A 88 -4.61 -20.94 -21.63
CA LEU A 88 -5.02 -22.31 -21.92
C LEU A 88 -5.20 -22.49 -23.42
#